data_AF-A0A2V5H597-F1
#
_entry.id   AF-A0A2V5H597-F1
#
_cell.length_a   1.000
_cell.length_b   1.000
_cell.length_c   1.000
_cell.angle_alpha   90.00
_cell.angle_beta   90.00
_cell.angle_gamma   90.00
#
_symmetry.space_group_name_H-M   'P 1'
#
loop_
_entity.id
_entity.type
_entity.pdbx_description
1 polymer ?
#
loop_
_entity_poly.entity_id
_entity_poly.type
_entity_poly.pdbx_seq_one_letter_code
_entity_poly.pdbx_strand_id
1 'polypeptide(L)' 'MTSSVSIRFQSLEAFEKNNDAVMKIIREIGGTDKFVATKSFPPAYSHWALSQEAIDKLKALDGVVVQVSAEDDEDLPV' A
#
# COMPACT_ATOMS: atom_id res chain seq x y z
N MET A 1 -10.58 6.91 12.38
CA MET A 1 -9.16 6.57 12.17
C MET A 1 -9.02 6.06 10.75
N THR A 2 -8.61 6.93 9.83
CA THR A 2 -8.34 6.54 8.44
C THR A 2 -6.84 6.33 8.34
N SER A 3 -6.40 5.09 8.12
CA SER A 3 -4.98 4.78 7.96
C SER A 3 -4.69 4.66 6.48
N SER A 4 -3.89 5.58 5.96
CA SER A 4 -3.43 5.56 4.57
C SER A 4 -2.23 4.61 4.45
N VAL A 5 -2.27 3.70 3.48
CA VAL A 5 -1.20 2.74 3.23
C VAL A 5 -0.58 3.03 1.88
N SER A 6 0.73 3.27 1.87
CA SER A 6 1.54 3.46 0.67
C SER A 6 2.43 2.24 0.41
N ILE A 7 2.25 1.61 -0.74
CA ILE A 7 3.03 0.49 -1.24
C ILE A 7 4.00 1.00 -2.30
N ARG A 8 5.29 0.65 -2.15
CA ARG A 8 6.37 0.94 -3.10
C ARG A 8 7.18 -0.32 -3.38
N PHE A 9 7.91 -0.32 -4.49
CA PHE A 9 8.82 -1.40 -4.85
C PHE A 9 10.25 -0.89 -4.76
N GLN A 10 11.17 -1.71 -4.22
CA GLN A 10 12.57 -1.33 -4.06
C GLN A 10 13.32 -1.25 -5.40
N SER A 11 12.94 -2.14 -6.33
CA SER A 11 13.57 -2.29 -7.64
C SER A 11 12.54 -2.63 -8.71
N LEU A 12 12.93 -2.48 -9.97
CA LEU A 12 12.07 -2.85 -11.09
C LEU A 12 11.76 -4.35 -11.11
N GLU A 13 12.75 -5.20 -10.82
CA GLU A 13 12.57 -6.65 -10.73
C GLU A 13 11.54 -7.05 -9.67
N ALA A 14 11.57 -6.35 -8.52
CA ALA A 14 10.59 -6.56 -7.46
C ALA A 14 9.18 -6.16 -7.89
N PHE A 15 9.05 -5.11 -8.70
CA PHE A 15 7.78 -4.74 -9.32
C PHE A 15 7.30 -5.80 -10.29
N GLU A 16 8.12 -6.23 -11.26
CA GLU A 16 7.71 -7.23 -12.26
C GLU A 16 7.32 -8.56 -11.60
N LYS A 17 8.02 -8.96 -10.53
CA LYS A 17 7.75 -10.20 -9.81
C LYS A 17 6.52 -10.12 -8.89
N ASN A 18 6.31 -8.99 -8.21
CA ASN A 18 5.31 -8.89 -7.15
C ASN A 18 4.08 -8.05 -7.51
N ASN A 19 4.08 -7.27 -8.60
CA ASN A 19 2.98 -6.36 -8.93
C ASN A 19 1.63 -7.07 -9.05
N ASP A 20 1.58 -8.22 -9.73
CA ASP A 20 0.37 -9.01 -9.87
C ASP A 20 -0.16 -9.49 -8.50
N ALA A 21 0.75 -9.98 -7.65
CA ALA A 21 0.43 -10.39 -6.29
C ALA A 21 -0.08 -9.23 -5.42
N VAL A 22 0.57 -8.06 -5.50
CA VAL A 22 0.16 -6.83 -4.80
C VAL A 22 -1.25 -6.42 -5.24
N MET A 23 -1.51 -6.34 -6.55
CA MET A 23 -2.83 -6.01 -7.08
C MET A 23 -3.89 -7.01 -6.62
N LYS A 24 -3.57 -8.31 -6.63
CA LYS A 24 -4.47 -9.35 -6.14
C LYS A 24 -4.80 -9.18 -4.65
N ILE A 25 -3.79 -8.94 -3.80
CA ILE A 25 -3.98 -8.74 -2.37
C ILE A 25 -4.86 -7.51 -2.09
N ILE A 26 -4.57 -6.39 -2.77
CA ILE A 26 -5.36 -5.16 -2.63
C ILE A 26 -6.82 -5.40 -3.03
N ARG A 27 -7.07 -6.10 -4.13
CA ARG A 27 -8.42 -6.37 -4.62
C ARG A 27 -9.18 -7.39 -3.79
N GLU A 28 -8.52 -8.47 -3.37
CA GLU A 28 -9.14 -9.58 -2.64
C GLU A 28 -9.44 -9.21 -1.18
N ILE A 29 -8.53 -8.49 -0.52
CA ILE A 29 -8.64 -8.18 0.91
C ILE A 29 -9.14 -6.75 1.15
N GLY A 30 -8.71 -5.80 0.31
CA GLY A 30 -9.16 -4.41 0.43
C GLY A 30 -10.65 -4.24 0.06
N GLY A 31 -11.23 -5.18 -0.71
CA GLY A 31 -12.64 -5.15 -1.10
C GLY A 31 -13.02 -3.96 -1.99
N THR A 32 -12.06 -3.12 -2.39
CA THR A 32 -12.27 -1.93 -3.21
C THR A 32 -11.13 -1.79 -4.21
N ASP A 33 -11.46 -1.39 -5.44
CA ASP A 33 -10.48 -1.01 -6.47
C ASP A 33 -10.04 0.46 -6.36
N LYS A 34 -10.39 1.13 -5.25
CA LYS A 34 -10.09 2.55 -5.02
C LYS A 34 -8.71 2.72 -4.40
N PHE A 35 -7.68 2.61 -5.22
CA PHE A 35 -6.32 3.03 -4.89
C PHE A 35 -5.82 4.07 -5.88
N VAL A 36 -4.91 4.92 -5.40
CA VAL A 36 -4.19 5.88 -6.22
C VAL A 36 -2.88 5.25 -6.64
N ALA A 37 -2.61 5.22 -7.94
CA ALA A 37 -1.31 4.84 -8.48
C ALA A 37 -0.57 6.08 -9.00
N THR A 38 0.70 6.23 -8.65
CA THR A 38 1.53 7.30 -9.22
C THR A 38 1.92 6.97 -10.67
N LYS A 39 2.04 8.01 -11.52
CA LYS A 39 2.61 7.88 -12.87
C LYS A 39 4.14 7.78 -12.81
N SER A 40 4.65 6.72 -12.20
CA SER A 40 6.08 6.43 -12.08
C SER A 40 6.34 4.96 -12.39
N PHE A 41 7.59 4.60 -12.67
CA PHE A 41 7.97 3.23 -12.94
C PHE A 41 9.21 2.88 -12.11
N PRO A 42 9.09 2.05 -11.05
CA PRO A 42 7.87 1.38 -10.60
C PRO A 42 6.82 2.36 -9.99
N PRO A 43 5.51 2.08 -10.16
CA PRO A 43 4.44 2.89 -9.58
C PRO A 43 4.40 2.71 -8.06
N ALA A 44 3.98 3.75 -7.36
CA ALA A 44 3.61 3.68 -5.95
C ALA A 44 2.08 3.62 -5.83
N TYR A 45 1.59 2.66 -5.06
CA TYR A 45 0.16 2.52 -4.78
C TYR A 45 -0.17 3.12 -3.43
N SER A 46 -1.27 3.85 -3.34
CA SER A 46 -1.76 4.42 -2.09
C SER A 46 -3.22 4.02 -1.92
N HIS A 47 -3.55 3.37 -0.81
CA HIS A 47 -4.88 2.87 -0.51
C HIS A 47 -5.35 3.43 0.84
N TRP A 48 -6.57 3.96 0.89
CA TRP A 48 -7.08 4.72 2.04
C TRP A 48 -7.65 3.89 3.19
N ALA A 49 -7.71 2.56 3.04
CA ALA A 49 -8.08 1.65 4.12
C ALA A 49 -7.71 0.21 3.76
N LEU A 50 -6.51 -0.25 4.10
CA LEU A 50 -6.17 -1.68 4.02
C LEU A 50 -6.33 -2.33 5.38
N SER A 51 -6.93 -3.52 5.40
CA SER A 51 -6.96 -4.36 6.61
C SER A 51 -5.54 -4.74 7.02
N GLN A 52 -5.33 -4.94 8.33
CA GLN A 52 -4.03 -5.35 8.87
C GLN A 52 -3.50 -6.63 8.22
N GLU A 53 -4.38 -7.57 7.86
CA GLU A 53 -4.02 -8.80 7.15
C GLU A 53 -3.44 -8.54 5.75
N ALA A 54 -3.98 -7.57 5.02
CA ALA A 54 -3.45 -7.18 3.72
C ALA A 54 -2.06 -6.55 3.87
N ILE A 55 -1.90 -5.69 4.87
CA ILE A 55 -0.61 -5.04 5.17
C ILE A 55 0.45 -6.09 5.49
N ASP A 56 0.12 -7.10 6.29
CA ASP A 56 1.05 -8.18 6.66
C ASP A 56 1.47 -9.00 5.43
N LYS A 57 0.49 -9.40 4.59
CA LYS A 57 0.76 -10.10 3.33
C LYS A 57 1.62 -9.29 2.36
N LEU A 58 1.40 -7.97 2.27
CA LEU A 58 2.20 -7.08 1.42
C LEU A 58 3.63 -6.91 1.97
N LYS A 59 3.80 -6.85 3.29
CA LYS A 59 5.12 -6.78 3.94
C LYS A 59 5.92 -8.07 3.83
N ALA A 60 5.25 -9.21 3.66
CA ALA A 60 5.88 -10.50 3.44
C ALA A 60 6.47 -10.67 2.02
N LEU A 61 6.14 -9.77 1.08
CA LEU A 61 6.67 -9.81 -0.28
C LEU A 61 8.08 -9.21 -0.32
N ASP A 62 9.02 -10.00 -0.85
CA ASP A 62 10.41 -9.58 -1.03
C ASP A 62 10.52 -8.43 -2.04
N GLY A 63 11.17 -7.34 -1.63
CA GLY A 63 11.33 -6.12 -2.44
C GLY A 63 10.11 -5.18 -2.46
N VAL A 64 9.09 -5.41 -1.62
CA VAL A 64 7.94 -4.51 -1.42
C VAL A 64 8.11 -3.73 -0.11
N VAL A 65 7.90 -2.41 -0.17
CA VAL A 65 7.96 -1.50 0.97
C VAL A 65 6.56 -0.98 1.25
N VAL A 66 6.04 -1.29 2.44
CA VAL A 66 4.72 -0.84 2.89
C VAL A 66 4.86 0.17 4.01
N GLN A 67 4.38 1.39 3.77
CA GLN A 67 4.32 2.46 4.76
C GLN A 67 2.87 2.67 5.18
N VAL A 68 2.62 2.66 6.48
CA VAL A 68 1.29 2.92 7.06
C VAL A 68 1.36 4.27 7.75
N SER A 69 0.61 5.23 7.25
CA SER A 69 0.41 6.54 7.86
C SER A 69 -0.95 6.52 8.57
N ALA A 70 -0.93 6.43 9.89
CA ALA A 70 -2.13 6.74 10.67
C ALA A 70 -2.25 8.26 10.68
N GLU A 71 -3.32 8.80 10.09
CA GLU A 71 -3.71 10.19 10.33
C GLU A 71 -4.27 10.25 11.76
N ASP A 72 -3.37 10.43 12.72
CA ASP A 72 -3.66 11.02 14.03
C ASP A 72 -3.14 12.44 13.92
N ASP A 73 -3.92 13.33 13.30
CA ASP A 73 -3.61 14.76 13.35
C ASP A 73 -4.07 15.22 14.74
N GLU A 74 -3.05 15.39 15.56
CA GLU A 74 -3.07 15.92 16.90
C GLU A 74 -3.95 17.18 16.98
N ASP A 75 -4.80 17.20 18.01
CA ASP A 75 -5.37 18.39 18.63
C ASP A 75 -4.25 19.45 18.77
N LEU A 76 -4.21 20.44 17.88
CA LEU A 76 -3.42 21.66 18.07
C LEU A 76 -4.25 22.57 18.98
N PRO A 77 -3.93 22.71 20.29
CA PRO A 77 -4.53 23.76 21.09
C PRO A 77 -4.10 25.13 20.54
N VAL A 78 -5.08 25.91 20.11
CA VAL A 78 -4.95 27.33 19.75
C VAL A 78 -4.57 28.22 20.94
#